data_AF-A0A8S9BDJ7-F1
#
_entry.id   AF-A0A8S9BDJ7-F1
#
_cell.length_a   1.000
_cell.length_b   1.000
_cell.length_c   1.000
_cell.angle_alpha   90.00
_cell.angle_beta   90.00
_cell.angle_gamma   90.00
#
_symmetry.space_group_name_H-M   'P 1'
#
loop_
_entity.id
_entity.type
_entity.pdbx_description
1 polymer ?
#
loop_
_entity_poly.entity_id
_entity_poly.type
_entity_poly.pdbx_seq_one_letter_code
_entity_poly.pdbx_strand_id
1 'polypeptide(L)'
;MYTKVSLISTLAASLLATAAPAPRSTDSNIFEAVSLHSGSPIQASSINANGNHFYVGKPTSAYCPSGIQGLDCSNYSNQTAFAYSPSTSGLALSVGVPGGQLVYVEPNGALGFTTPHSNAIPSDSYTSPFQYTAQCSGGTVGKLTFEDKAFNACLVDGQEDVYQIFANAVAGQSQTDCIGIAIGTAEVSGPIAFEYS
;
A
#
# COMPACT_ATOMS: atom_id res chain seq x y z
N MET A 1 -12.01 66.21 38.29
CA MET A 1 -11.02 65.22 37.83
C MET A 1 -11.74 63.90 37.67
N TYR A 2 -11.97 63.43 36.44
CA TYR A 2 -12.47 62.08 36.18
C TYR A 2 -11.80 61.53 34.91
N THR A 3 -11.13 60.40 35.09
CA THR A 3 -10.14 59.78 34.20
C THR A 3 -10.82 58.97 33.11
N LYS A 4 -10.37 59.13 31.85
CA LYS A 4 -10.76 58.30 30.70
C LYS A 4 -9.97 56.98 30.74
N VAL A 5 -10.66 55.85 30.74
CA VAL A 5 -10.05 54.52 30.60
C VAL A 5 -10.17 54.10 29.13
N SER A 6 -9.04 53.91 28.46
CA SER A 6 -8.95 53.31 27.14
C SER A 6 -8.71 51.81 27.27
N LEU A 7 -9.59 51.00 26.68
CA LEU A 7 -9.43 49.55 26.54
C LEU A 7 -8.61 49.25 25.29
N ILE A 8 -7.45 48.60 25.48
CA ILE A 8 -6.57 48.13 24.40
C ILE A 8 -7.00 46.70 24.04
N SER A 9 -7.43 46.49 22.80
CA SER A 9 -7.79 45.19 22.25
C SER A 9 -6.56 44.54 21.62
N THR A 10 -6.11 43.40 22.17
CA THR A 10 -4.98 42.62 21.64
C THR A 10 -5.47 41.55 20.67
N LEU A 11 -5.14 41.69 19.39
CA LEU A 11 -5.31 40.65 18.37
C LEU A 11 -4.25 39.54 18.58
N ALA A 12 -4.70 38.32 18.90
CA ALA A 12 -3.86 37.14 18.88
C ALA A 12 -3.66 36.66 17.43
N ALA A 13 -2.43 36.70 16.93
CA ALA A 13 -2.08 36.18 15.61
C ALA A 13 -1.88 34.66 15.69
N SER A 14 -2.78 33.90 15.05
CA SER A 14 -2.67 32.45 14.87
C SER A 14 -1.63 32.12 13.79
N LEU A 15 -0.54 31.46 14.20
CA LEU A 15 0.49 30.93 13.30
C LEU A 15 -0.07 29.73 12.53
N LEU A 16 -0.26 29.88 11.21
CA LEU A 16 -0.49 28.77 10.30
C LEU A 16 0.85 28.05 10.08
N ALA A 17 1.02 26.87 10.68
CA ALA A 17 2.15 25.99 10.38
C ALA A 17 1.97 25.42 8.97
N THR A 18 2.78 25.87 8.02
CA THR A 18 2.84 25.27 6.68
C THR A 18 3.52 23.91 6.80
N ALA A 19 2.77 22.81 6.65
CA ALA A 19 3.36 21.48 6.57
C ALA A 19 4.28 21.40 5.35
N ALA A 20 5.56 21.08 5.57
CA ALA A 20 6.50 20.83 4.48
C ALA A 20 6.09 19.52 3.76
N PRO A 21 6.24 19.44 2.43
CA PRO A 21 5.96 18.21 1.69
C PRO A 21 6.88 17.09 2.18
N ALA A 22 6.30 15.91 2.47
CA ALA A 22 7.05 14.74 2.84
C ALA A 22 8.00 14.31 1.68
N PRO A 23 9.19 13.78 1.99
CA PRO A 23 10.09 13.25 0.96
C PRO A 23 9.38 12.13 0.18
N ARG A 24 9.40 12.22 -1.16
CA ARG A 24 8.88 11.18 -2.05
C ARG A 24 9.99 10.23 -2.49
N SER A 25 9.66 8.96 -2.71
CA SER A 25 10.61 8.02 -3.30
C SER A 25 11.01 8.50 -4.70
N THR A 26 12.31 8.54 -4.98
CA THR A 26 12.85 8.83 -6.33
C THR A 26 13.00 7.58 -7.19
N ASP A 27 12.80 6.38 -6.63
CA ASP A 27 12.80 5.14 -7.38
C ASP A 27 11.40 4.91 -7.99
N SER A 28 11.32 4.98 -9.31
CA SER A 28 10.07 4.79 -10.05
C SER A 28 9.54 3.36 -9.99
N ASN A 29 10.29 2.40 -9.45
CA ASN A 29 9.82 1.03 -9.21
C ASN A 29 9.22 0.83 -7.82
N ILE A 30 9.28 1.85 -6.96
CA ILE A 30 8.67 1.83 -5.63
C ILE A 30 7.37 2.64 -5.68
N PHE A 31 6.26 2.01 -5.30
CA PHE A 31 4.94 2.62 -5.45
C PHE A 31 3.95 2.17 -4.36
N GLU A 32 2.91 2.98 -4.18
CA GLU A 32 1.68 2.59 -3.49
C GLU A 32 0.67 2.06 -4.50
N ALA A 33 -0.16 1.11 -4.08
CA ALA A 33 -1.22 0.56 -4.91
C ALA A 33 -2.59 1.10 -4.49
N VAL A 34 -3.39 1.49 -5.49
CA VAL A 34 -4.76 1.96 -5.30
C VAL A 34 -5.71 1.16 -6.17
N SER A 35 -6.87 0.85 -5.62
CA SER A 35 -7.96 0.18 -6.34
C SER A 35 -8.75 1.18 -7.18
N LEU A 36 -9.00 0.86 -8.45
CA LEU A 36 -9.73 1.71 -9.37
C LEU A 36 -10.91 0.92 -9.97
N HIS A 37 -12.12 1.36 -9.63
CA HIS A 37 -13.38 0.94 -10.23
C HIS A 37 -14.44 2.03 -10.04
N SER A 38 -14.71 2.79 -11.10
CA SER A 38 -15.59 3.95 -11.04
C SER A 38 -16.98 3.59 -10.54
N GLY A 39 -17.50 4.37 -9.60
CA GLY A 39 -18.84 4.17 -9.03
C GLY A 39 -18.95 3.02 -8.01
N SER A 40 -17.83 2.41 -7.59
CA SER A 40 -17.82 1.43 -6.50
C SER A 40 -17.41 2.05 -5.15
N PRO A 41 -17.73 1.40 -4.02
CA PRO A 41 -17.27 1.81 -2.69
C PRO A 41 -15.74 1.84 -2.54
N ILE A 42 -15.03 1.07 -3.37
CA ILE A 42 -13.57 0.93 -3.32
C ILE A 42 -12.85 1.84 -4.32
N GLN A 43 -13.54 2.74 -5.00
CA GLN A 43 -12.92 3.66 -5.95
C GLN A 43 -11.81 4.49 -5.28
N ALA A 44 -10.60 4.45 -5.87
CA ALA A 44 -9.41 5.17 -5.41
C ALA A 44 -9.00 4.88 -3.95
N SER A 45 -9.33 3.69 -3.45
CA SER A 45 -8.96 3.26 -2.09
C SER A 45 -7.61 2.57 -2.06
N SER A 46 -6.83 2.77 -0.99
CA SER A 46 -5.51 2.14 -0.85
C SER A 46 -5.60 0.62 -0.72
N ILE A 47 -4.61 -0.07 -1.27
CA ILE A 47 -4.41 -1.51 -1.10
C ILE A 47 -3.31 -1.70 -0.07
N ASN A 48 -3.66 -2.31 1.07
CA ASN A 48 -2.79 -2.42 2.23
C ASN A 48 -2.42 -3.89 2.53
N ALA A 49 -1.19 -4.10 2.99
CA ALA A 49 -0.68 -5.39 3.44
C ALA A 49 -1.15 -5.69 4.87
N ASN A 50 -1.81 -6.83 5.08
CA ASN A 50 -2.29 -7.25 6.40
C ASN A 50 -2.48 -8.77 6.42
N GLY A 51 -2.01 -9.48 7.45
CA GLY A 51 -2.24 -10.93 7.59
C GLY A 51 -1.77 -11.74 6.38
N ASN A 52 -0.56 -11.45 5.88
CA ASN A 52 0.04 -12.05 4.67
C ASN A 52 -0.72 -11.86 3.35
N HIS A 53 -1.72 -10.98 3.29
CA HIS A 53 -2.51 -10.72 2.09
C HIS A 53 -2.76 -9.22 1.88
N PHE A 54 -3.36 -8.89 0.74
CA PHE A 54 -3.67 -7.51 0.37
C PHE A 54 -5.16 -7.23 0.42
N TYR A 55 -5.50 -6.06 0.96
CA TYR A 55 -6.87 -5.67 1.19
C TYR A 55 -7.15 -4.21 0.86
N VAL A 56 -8.39 -3.93 0.48
CA VAL A 56 -9.02 -2.61 0.59
C VAL A 56 -9.90 -2.60 1.84
N GLY A 57 -9.97 -1.45 2.54
CA GLY A 57 -10.80 -1.30 3.74
C GLY A 57 -10.19 -1.89 5.02
N LYS A 58 -9.02 -2.54 4.93
CA LYS A 58 -8.25 -3.03 6.08
C LYS A 58 -6.97 -2.19 6.25
N PRO A 59 -6.62 -1.72 7.46
CA PRO A 59 -5.38 -0.98 7.67
C PRO A 59 -4.17 -1.90 7.49
N THR A 60 -3.04 -1.31 7.09
CA THR A 60 -1.76 -2.03 7.06
C THR A 60 -1.42 -2.59 8.44
N SER A 61 -0.99 -3.85 8.50
CA SER A 61 -0.41 -4.43 9.71
C SER A 61 1.11 -4.50 9.54
N ALA A 62 1.83 -3.77 10.39
CA ALA A 62 3.28 -3.63 10.33
C ALA A 62 3.89 -3.71 11.72
N TYR A 63 5.14 -4.16 11.78
CA TYR A 63 5.89 -4.28 13.01
C TYR A 63 7.29 -3.67 12.86
N CYS A 64 7.83 -3.15 13.96
CA CYS A 64 9.22 -2.77 14.07
C CYS A 64 9.73 -3.17 15.46
N PRO A 65 10.70 -4.07 15.58
CA PRO A 65 11.17 -4.56 16.87
C PRO A 65 11.96 -3.48 17.63
N SER A 66 11.71 -3.38 18.94
CA SER A 66 12.49 -2.52 19.83
C SER A 66 13.71 -3.26 20.40
N GLY A 67 14.76 -2.50 20.75
CA GLY A 67 15.96 -3.05 21.40
C GLY A 67 16.98 -3.73 20.49
N ILE A 68 16.80 -3.66 19.16
CA ILE A 68 17.80 -4.12 18.18
C ILE A 68 18.83 -3.00 17.95
N GLN A 69 20.11 -3.32 18.17
CA GLN A 69 21.19 -2.36 17.97
C GLN A 69 21.24 -1.90 16.50
N GLY A 70 21.20 -0.59 16.29
CA GLY A 70 21.28 0.02 14.95
C GLY A 70 19.93 0.10 14.22
N LEU A 71 18.85 -0.40 14.80
CA LEU A 71 17.50 -0.21 14.28
C LEU A 71 16.81 0.96 15.00
N ASP A 72 16.48 2.00 14.25
CA ASP A 72 15.67 3.12 14.74
C ASP A 72 14.29 3.09 14.11
N CYS A 73 13.32 2.59 14.89
CA CYS A 73 11.93 2.45 14.47
C CYS A 73 11.23 3.77 14.18
N SER A 74 11.79 4.93 14.58
CA SER A 74 11.22 6.24 14.24
C SER A 74 11.34 6.58 12.75
N ASN A 75 12.18 5.85 12.00
CA ASN A 75 12.35 6.00 10.56
C ASN A 75 11.35 5.17 9.73
N TYR A 76 10.45 4.41 10.39
CA TYR A 76 9.49 3.52 9.73
C TYR A 76 8.05 3.92 10.04
N SER A 77 7.10 3.51 9.19
CA SER A 77 5.67 3.76 9.35
C SER A 77 4.83 2.49 9.11
N ASN A 78 3.52 2.66 8.94
CA ASN A 78 2.56 1.62 8.55
C ASN A 78 2.04 1.83 7.10
N GLN A 79 2.78 2.51 6.25
CA GLN A 79 2.43 2.68 4.84
C GLN A 79 2.81 1.43 4.05
N THR A 80 1.86 0.88 3.27
CA THR A 80 2.14 -0.23 2.37
C THR A 80 2.77 0.29 1.09
N ALA A 81 3.98 -0.16 0.80
CA ALA A 81 4.71 0.16 -0.43
C ALA A 81 5.23 -1.11 -1.09
N PHE A 82 5.20 -1.13 -2.42
CA PHE A 82 5.67 -2.21 -3.27
C PHE A 82 6.99 -1.83 -3.93
N ALA A 83 7.78 -2.83 -4.31
CA ALA A 83 9.00 -2.69 -5.09
C ALA A 83 8.95 -3.68 -6.27
N TYR A 84 8.86 -3.15 -7.49
CA TYR A 84 8.87 -3.96 -8.71
C TYR A 84 10.31 -4.25 -9.16
N SER A 85 10.54 -5.47 -9.67
CA SER A 85 11.82 -5.89 -10.24
C SER A 85 11.70 -6.11 -11.75
N PRO A 86 12.13 -5.14 -12.59
CA PRO A 86 12.04 -5.26 -14.04
C PRO A 86 12.80 -6.46 -14.64
N SER A 87 13.88 -6.91 -13.99
CA SER A 87 14.71 -8.02 -14.48
C SER A 87 14.08 -9.40 -14.29
N THR A 88 13.17 -9.53 -13.33
CA THR A 88 12.51 -10.81 -12.99
C THR A 88 11.01 -10.80 -13.25
N SER A 89 10.45 -9.63 -13.57
CA SER A 89 9.01 -9.38 -13.53
C SER A 89 8.39 -9.80 -12.19
N GLY A 90 9.18 -9.68 -11.12
CA GLY A 90 8.79 -10.01 -9.75
C GLY A 90 8.32 -8.77 -9.00
N LEU A 91 7.59 -9.01 -7.92
CA LEU A 91 7.07 -7.97 -7.04
C LEU A 91 7.45 -8.30 -5.59
N ALA A 92 7.90 -7.30 -4.85
CA ALA A 92 8.18 -7.40 -3.43
C ALA A 92 7.49 -6.25 -2.69
N LEU A 93 7.49 -6.34 -1.37
CA LEU A 93 7.18 -5.21 -0.51
C LEU A 93 8.45 -4.39 -0.27
N SER A 94 8.30 -3.07 -0.31
CA SER A 94 9.36 -2.15 0.11
C SER A 94 9.38 -2.14 1.63
N VAL A 95 10.44 -2.70 2.21
CA VAL A 95 10.59 -2.95 3.64
C VAL A 95 12.00 -2.66 4.13
N GLY A 96 12.14 -2.41 5.44
CA GLY A 96 13.44 -2.33 6.11
C GLY A 96 14.04 -3.68 6.52
N VAL A 97 13.22 -4.72 6.65
CA VAL A 97 13.65 -6.01 7.21
C VAL A 97 14.62 -6.75 6.26
N PRO A 98 15.77 -7.25 6.77
CA PRO A 98 16.70 -8.02 5.96
C PRO A 98 16.06 -9.29 5.37
N GLY A 99 16.31 -9.51 4.07
CA GLY A 99 15.69 -10.59 3.29
C GLY A 99 14.41 -10.18 2.58
N GLY A 100 13.82 -9.05 2.95
CA GLY A 100 12.63 -8.51 2.30
C GLY A 100 11.38 -9.35 2.55
N GLN A 101 10.32 -9.00 1.83
CA GLN A 101 9.08 -9.78 1.77
C GLN A 101 8.61 -9.84 0.31
N LEU A 102 8.60 -11.04 -0.25
CA LEU A 102 8.18 -11.31 -1.62
C LEU A 102 6.65 -11.31 -1.74
N VAL A 103 6.13 -10.70 -2.81
CA VAL A 103 4.71 -10.80 -3.20
C VAL A 103 4.53 -11.96 -4.17
N TYR A 104 3.45 -12.71 -3.99
CA TYR A 104 3.09 -13.86 -4.81
C TYR A 104 1.58 -13.92 -5.05
N VAL A 105 1.17 -14.71 -6.04
CA VAL A 105 -0.22 -15.05 -6.32
C VAL A 105 -0.42 -16.51 -5.95
N GLU A 106 -1.37 -16.79 -5.06
CA GLU A 106 -1.74 -18.15 -4.66
C GLU A 106 -2.44 -18.92 -5.78
N PRO A 107 -2.51 -20.27 -5.70
CA PRO A 107 -3.25 -21.09 -6.67
C PRO A 107 -4.75 -20.78 -6.75
N ASN A 108 -5.33 -20.15 -5.72
CA ASN A 108 -6.70 -19.67 -5.70
C ASN A 108 -6.85 -18.22 -6.20
N GLY A 109 -5.76 -17.60 -6.68
CA GLY A 109 -5.68 -16.22 -7.15
C GLY A 109 -5.35 -15.18 -6.09
N ALA A 110 -5.37 -15.49 -4.79
CA ALA A 110 -5.15 -14.50 -3.73
C ALA A 110 -3.77 -13.85 -3.88
N LEU A 111 -3.72 -12.52 -3.80
CA LEU A 111 -2.44 -11.82 -3.71
C LEU A 111 -1.95 -11.91 -2.27
N GLY A 112 -0.79 -12.52 -2.08
CA GLY A 112 -0.17 -12.77 -0.79
C GLY A 112 1.26 -12.26 -0.71
N PHE A 113 1.81 -12.25 0.49
CA PHE A 113 3.21 -11.91 0.72
C PHE A 113 3.84 -12.75 1.82
N THR A 114 5.11 -13.08 1.64
CA THR A 114 5.90 -13.87 2.59
C THR A 114 6.04 -13.18 3.94
N THR A 115 6.09 -13.97 5.02
CA THR A 115 6.47 -13.46 6.33
C THR A 115 7.93 -13.00 6.36
N PRO A 116 8.31 -12.11 7.28
CA PRO A 116 9.69 -11.66 7.41
C PRO A 116 10.67 -12.82 7.58
N HIS A 117 11.84 -12.73 6.95
CA HIS A 117 12.90 -13.74 6.97
C HIS A 117 12.50 -15.12 6.43
N SER A 118 11.37 -15.23 5.72
CA SER A 118 10.88 -16.46 5.12
C SER A 118 10.72 -16.28 3.61
N ASN A 119 11.04 -17.33 2.86
CA ASN A 119 10.68 -17.45 1.45
C ASN A 119 9.58 -18.49 1.22
N ALA A 120 8.95 -18.98 2.30
CA ALA A 120 7.89 -19.97 2.19
C ALA A 120 6.64 -19.34 1.57
N ILE A 121 6.21 -19.93 0.47
CA ILE A 121 4.96 -19.62 -0.22
C ILE A 121 4.14 -20.91 -0.36
N PRO A 122 2.80 -20.83 -0.47
CA PRO A 122 1.99 -22.00 -0.77
C PRO A 122 2.46 -22.72 -2.05
N SER A 123 2.32 -24.04 -2.09
CA SER A 123 2.59 -24.82 -3.30
C SER A 123 1.84 -24.25 -4.49
N ASP A 124 2.44 -24.31 -5.68
CA ASP A 124 1.83 -23.87 -6.94
C ASP A 124 1.51 -22.37 -7.02
N SER A 125 2.07 -21.57 -6.11
CA SER A 125 2.01 -20.11 -6.18
C SER A 125 2.91 -19.55 -7.29
N TYR A 126 2.57 -18.38 -7.78
CA TYR A 126 3.29 -17.66 -8.82
C TYR A 126 3.94 -16.41 -8.26
N THR A 127 5.22 -16.20 -8.58
CA THR A 127 5.97 -14.98 -8.17
C THR A 127 6.15 -14.00 -9.33
N SER A 128 5.75 -14.40 -10.53
CA SER A 128 5.87 -13.66 -11.79
C SER A 128 4.94 -14.30 -12.83
N PRO A 129 4.62 -13.61 -13.94
CA PRO A 129 5.02 -12.24 -14.28
C PRO A 129 4.01 -11.20 -13.78
N PHE A 130 4.48 -10.31 -12.93
CA PHE A 130 3.86 -9.01 -12.72
C PHE A 130 4.31 -8.07 -13.85
N GLN A 131 3.40 -7.24 -14.36
CA GLN A 131 3.75 -6.16 -15.28
C GLN A 131 3.42 -4.83 -14.61
N TYR A 132 4.41 -3.95 -14.58
CA TYR A 132 4.31 -2.65 -13.95
C TYR A 132 4.65 -1.54 -14.95
N THR A 133 3.85 -0.49 -14.94
CA THR A 133 4.14 0.78 -15.61
C THR A 133 4.08 1.89 -14.59
N ALA A 134 5.19 2.59 -14.40
CA ALA A 134 5.24 3.74 -13.50
C ALA A 134 4.35 4.89 -14.00
N GLN A 135 3.93 5.75 -13.07
CA GLN A 135 3.33 7.02 -13.43
C GLN A 135 4.42 7.92 -14.04
N CYS A 136 4.24 8.35 -15.30
CA CYS A 136 5.26 9.11 -16.03
C CYS A 136 4.98 10.63 -16.09
N SER A 137 3.76 11.07 -15.78
CA SER A 137 3.37 12.49 -15.83
C SER A 137 2.15 12.81 -14.97
N GLY A 138 1.98 14.08 -14.61
CA GLY A 138 0.79 14.55 -13.91
C GLY A 138 -0.48 14.28 -14.70
N GLY A 139 -1.47 13.65 -14.07
CA GLY A 139 -2.75 13.27 -14.70
C GLY A 139 -2.77 11.86 -15.30
N THR A 140 -1.66 11.11 -15.24
CA THR A 140 -1.65 9.66 -15.51
C THR A 140 -1.60 8.89 -14.20
N VAL A 141 -2.10 7.65 -14.21
CA VAL A 141 -1.95 6.71 -13.10
C VAL A 141 -1.11 5.56 -13.62
N GLY A 142 -0.10 5.14 -12.85
CA GLY A 142 0.64 3.94 -13.21
C GLY A 142 -0.23 2.69 -13.10
N LYS A 143 0.26 1.54 -13.54
CA LYS A 143 -0.54 0.32 -13.66
C LYS A 143 0.24 -0.88 -13.17
N LEU A 144 -0.45 -1.75 -12.45
CA LEU A 144 0.01 -3.10 -12.12
C LEU A 144 -0.96 -4.13 -12.70
N THR A 145 -0.42 -5.16 -13.36
CA THR A 145 -1.15 -6.36 -13.81
C THR A 145 -0.37 -7.62 -13.47
N PHE A 146 -1.04 -8.76 -13.58
CA PHE A 146 -0.42 -10.07 -13.49
C PHE A 146 -0.87 -10.93 -14.67
N GLU A 147 0.08 -11.51 -15.41
CA GLU A 147 -0.18 -12.22 -16.68
C GLU A 147 -1.07 -11.39 -17.65
N ASP A 148 -0.79 -10.08 -17.76
CA ASP A 148 -1.55 -9.09 -18.56
C ASP A 148 -3.03 -8.93 -18.17
N LYS A 149 -3.47 -9.53 -17.06
CA LYS A 149 -4.84 -9.40 -16.54
C LYS A 149 -4.92 -8.51 -15.31
N ALA A 150 -6.11 -7.96 -15.11
CA ALA A 150 -6.46 -7.15 -13.97
C ALA A 150 -6.70 -8.01 -12.70
N PHE A 151 -7.24 -7.38 -11.66
CA PHE A 151 -7.51 -8.02 -10.38
C PHE A 151 -9.01 -7.96 -10.03
N ASN A 152 -9.39 -8.72 -9.02
CA ASN A 152 -10.68 -8.67 -8.36
C ASN A 152 -10.47 -8.28 -6.90
N ALA A 153 -11.38 -7.48 -6.36
CA ALA A 153 -11.51 -7.20 -4.94
C ALA A 153 -12.79 -7.88 -4.45
N CYS A 154 -12.68 -8.93 -3.65
CA CYS A 154 -13.82 -9.72 -3.17
C CYS A 154 -14.07 -9.45 -1.70
N LEU A 155 -15.35 -9.29 -1.33
CA LEU A 155 -15.73 -9.05 0.07
C LEU A 155 -15.21 -10.17 0.98
N VAL A 156 -14.78 -9.78 2.17
CA VAL A 156 -14.37 -10.72 3.21
C VAL A 156 -15.57 -11.05 4.08
N ASP A 157 -15.91 -12.34 4.17
CA ASP A 157 -17.04 -12.80 4.97
C ASP A 157 -16.98 -12.28 6.41
N GLY A 158 -18.09 -11.67 6.85
CA GLY A 158 -18.22 -11.12 8.20
C GLY A 158 -17.46 -9.82 8.47
N GLN A 159 -16.89 -9.18 7.44
CA GLN A 159 -16.24 -7.86 7.55
C GLN A 159 -16.86 -6.87 6.56
N GLU A 160 -17.56 -5.86 7.10
CA GLU A 160 -18.16 -4.80 6.29
C GLU A 160 -17.06 -3.98 5.59
N ASP A 161 -17.25 -3.70 4.30
CA ASP A 161 -16.37 -2.88 3.45
C ASP A 161 -14.89 -3.32 3.40
N VAL A 162 -14.59 -4.57 3.77
CA VAL A 162 -13.25 -5.16 3.63
C VAL A 162 -13.24 -6.07 2.42
N TYR A 163 -12.28 -5.84 1.51
CA TYR A 163 -12.13 -6.61 0.28
C TYR A 163 -10.72 -7.17 0.17
N GLN A 164 -10.58 -8.47 -0.11
CA GLN A 164 -9.30 -9.10 -0.40
C GLN A 164 -9.00 -9.08 -1.90
N ILE A 165 -7.73 -8.93 -2.26
CA ILE A 165 -7.29 -8.83 -3.66
C ILE A 165 -6.93 -10.20 -4.25
N PHE A 166 -7.45 -10.47 -5.46
CA PHE A 166 -7.22 -11.69 -6.23
C PHE A 166 -6.81 -11.35 -7.68
N ALA A 167 -5.89 -12.12 -8.26
CA ALA A 167 -5.42 -11.94 -9.64
C ALA A 167 -6.32 -12.68 -10.64
N ASN A 168 -6.85 -11.98 -11.65
CA ASN A 168 -7.81 -12.56 -12.62
C ASN A 168 -7.17 -13.56 -13.60
N ALA A 169 -5.85 -13.65 -13.61
CA ALA A 169 -5.12 -14.62 -14.41
C ALA A 169 -5.38 -16.06 -13.98
N VAL A 170 -5.59 -16.29 -12.68
CA VAL A 170 -5.77 -17.61 -12.11
C VAL A 170 -7.21 -18.08 -12.33
N ALA A 171 -7.37 -19.20 -13.02
CA ALA A 171 -8.67 -19.82 -13.28
C ALA A 171 -9.20 -20.58 -12.06
N GLY A 172 -10.51 -20.80 -11.99
CA GLY A 172 -11.11 -21.61 -10.92
C GLY A 172 -11.24 -20.90 -9.57
N GLN A 173 -11.14 -19.57 -9.56
CA GLN A 173 -11.50 -18.72 -8.42
C GLN A 173 -12.91 -19.05 -7.92
N SER A 174 -13.05 -19.33 -6.62
CA SER A 174 -14.30 -19.67 -5.96
C SER A 174 -14.91 -18.52 -5.16
N GLN A 175 -14.25 -17.36 -5.17
CA GLN A 175 -14.65 -16.18 -4.44
C GLN A 175 -15.92 -15.59 -5.07
N THR A 176 -16.87 -15.22 -4.22
CA THR A 176 -18.11 -14.53 -4.62
C THR A 176 -18.01 -13.05 -4.27
N ASP A 177 -18.99 -12.27 -4.72
CA ASP A 177 -19.14 -10.86 -4.32
C ASP A 177 -17.90 -10.00 -4.62
N CYS A 178 -17.32 -10.26 -5.80
CA CYS A 178 -16.12 -9.59 -6.30
C CYS A 178 -16.46 -8.38 -7.19
N ILE A 179 -15.65 -7.33 -7.03
CA ILE A 179 -15.59 -6.17 -7.92
C ILE A 179 -14.31 -6.29 -8.73
N GLY A 180 -14.40 -6.33 -10.07
CA GLY A 180 -13.22 -6.28 -10.92
C GLY A 180 -12.54 -4.92 -10.84
N ILE A 181 -11.27 -4.86 -10.46
CA ILE A 181 -10.53 -3.60 -10.27
C ILE A 181 -9.33 -3.51 -11.22
N ALA A 182 -9.02 -2.30 -11.65
CA ALA A 182 -7.67 -1.97 -12.07
C ALA A 182 -6.86 -1.59 -10.83
N ILE A 183 -5.59 -2.02 -10.77
CA ILE A 183 -4.66 -1.49 -9.77
C ILE A 183 -3.90 -0.34 -10.39
N GLY A 184 -4.19 0.87 -9.88
CA GLY A 184 -3.40 2.06 -10.14
C GLY A 184 -2.19 2.11 -9.22
N THR A 185 -1.13 2.77 -9.66
CA THR A 185 0.06 2.99 -8.83
C THR A 185 0.38 4.46 -8.68
N ALA A 186 0.85 4.85 -7.49
CA ALA A 186 1.21 6.21 -7.12
C ALA A 186 2.59 6.26 -6.46
N GLU A 187 3.25 7.42 -6.50
CA GLU A 187 4.51 7.64 -5.81
C GLU A 187 4.36 7.46 -4.29
N VAL A 188 5.28 6.74 -3.66
CA VAL A 188 5.34 6.65 -2.19
C VAL A 188 5.77 7.99 -1.62
N SER A 189 5.04 8.48 -0.63
CA SER A 189 5.42 9.67 0.15
C SER A 189 5.65 9.32 1.63
N GLY A 190 6.85 9.57 2.14
CA GLY A 190 7.19 9.28 3.53
C GLY A 190 7.83 7.91 3.80
N PRO A 191 8.05 7.58 5.09
CA PRO A 191 8.68 6.33 5.50
C PRO A 191 7.78 5.12 5.28
N ILE A 192 8.37 3.96 5.01
CA ILE A 192 7.69 2.66 4.80
C ILE A 192 7.74 1.80 6.05
N ALA A 193 7.09 0.63 6.05
CA ALA A 193 7.20 -0.32 7.15
C ALA A 193 8.60 -0.95 7.27
N PHE A 194 8.98 -1.28 8.52
CA PHE A 194 10.15 -2.14 8.73
C PHE A 194 9.84 -3.56 8.26
N GLU A 195 8.72 -4.13 8.71
CA GLU A 195 8.14 -5.36 8.18
C GLU A 195 6.60 -5.33 8.22
N TYR A 196 5.97 -6.08 7.33
CA TYR A 196 4.53 -6.30 7.27
C TYR A 196 4.15 -7.65 7.87
N SER A 197 2.96 -7.72 8.45
CA SER A 197 2.39 -8.90 9.12
C SER A 197 0.99 -9.19 8.60
#